data_AF-A0A316JQW9-F1
#
_entry.id   AF-A0A316JQW9-F1
#
_cell.length_a   1.000
_cell.length_b   1.000
_cell.length_c   1.000
_cell.angle_alpha   90.00
_cell.angle_beta   90.00
_cell.angle_gamma   90.00
#
_symmetry.space_group_name_H-M   'P 1'
#
loop_
_entity.id
_entity.type
_entity.pdbx_description
1 polymer ?
#
loop_
_entity_poly.entity_id
_entity_poly.type
_entity_poly.pdbx_seq_one_letter_code
_entity_poly.pdbx_strand_id
1 'polypeptide(L)' 'MSEANDSQQNCGGKKKAMLVYGVAQISATVVSAIALASIAVGVCALKQESKLFNGCVEEVVAEGKTNAQAVRYCNGGN' A
#
# COMPACT_ATOMS: atom_id res chain seq x y z
N MET A 1 -49.99 -14.80 -41.18
CA MET A 1 -50.42 -15.82 -40.19
C MET A 1 -49.47 -17.00 -40.33
N SER A 2 -48.65 -17.25 -39.30
CA SER A 2 -47.84 -18.45 -38.98
C SER A 2 -46.94 -18.00 -37.79
N GLU A 3 -47.42 -18.09 -36.55
CA GLU A 3 -47.28 -19.23 -35.62
C GLU A 3 -45.92 -19.26 -34.89
N ALA A 4 -46.00 -19.40 -33.57
CA ALA A 4 -44.96 -19.12 -32.59
C ALA A 4 -44.04 -20.32 -32.30
N ASN A 5 -42.76 -20.07 -31.95
CA ASN A 5 -42.05 -20.89 -30.96
C ASN A 5 -40.80 -20.19 -30.36
N ASP A 6 -41.00 -19.69 -29.15
CA ASP A 6 -40.12 -19.80 -27.97
C ASP A 6 -38.57 -19.73 -28.14
N SER A 7 -38.04 -18.52 -28.00
CA SER A 7 -37.07 -18.12 -26.96
C SER A 7 -36.11 -19.14 -26.32
N GLN A 8 -35.39 -19.97 -27.07
CA GLN A 8 -34.25 -20.72 -26.50
C GLN A 8 -32.96 -19.88 -26.47
N GLN A 9 -32.98 -18.80 -25.67
CA GLN A 9 -31.83 -17.96 -25.41
C GLN A 9 -30.79 -18.76 -24.60
N ASN A 10 -29.64 -19.05 -25.20
CA ASN A 10 -28.52 -19.77 -24.59
C ASN A 10 -28.06 -19.08 -23.28
N CYS A 11 -28.47 -19.64 -22.13
CA CYS A 11 -28.25 -19.11 -20.79
C CYS A 11 -26.91 -19.55 -20.13
N GLY A 12 -25.95 -20.06 -20.90
CA GLY A 12 -24.65 -20.54 -20.38
C GLY A 12 -23.49 -19.54 -20.51
N GLY A 13 -23.43 -18.80 -21.63
CA GLY A 13 -22.27 -17.95 -21.96
C GLY A 13 -22.18 -16.63 -21.18
N LYS A 14 -23.33 -16.02 -20.84
CA LYS A 14 -23.40 -14.69 -20.21
C LYS A 14 -22.89 -14.69 -18.75
N LYS A 15 -23.02 -15.83 -18.04
CA LYS A 15 -22.50 -16.00 -16.67
C LYS A 15 -20.98 -16.10 -16.60
N LYS A 16 -20.34 -16.73 -17.60
CA LYS A 16 -18.87 -16.85 -17.70
C LYS A 16 -18.21 -15.49 -17.92
N ALA A 17 -18.79 -14.66 -18.79
CA ALA A 17 -18.31 -13.29 -19.03
C ALA A 17 -18.46 -12.40 -17.79
N MET A 18 -19.57 -12.55 -17.04
CA MET A 18 -19.80 -11.79 -15.80
C MET A 18 -18.85 -12.18 -14.66
N LEU A 19 -18.49 -13.47 -14.54
CA LEU A 19 -17.50 -13.93 -13.57
C LEU A 19 -16.08 -13.46 -13.88
N VAL A 20 -15.68 -13.43 -15.15
CA VAL A 20 -14.36 -12.92 -15.57
C VAL A 20 -14.20 -11.44 -15.22
N TYR A 21 -15.24 -10.63 -15.45
CA TYR A 21 -15.22 -9.20 -15.07
C TYR A 21 -15.14 -9.01 -13.54
N GLY A 22 -15.83 -9.86 -12.77
CA GLY A 22 -15.75 -9.86 -11.31
C GLY A 22 -14.38 -10.28 -10.78
N VAL A 23 -13.76 -11.33 -11.34
CA VAL A 23 -12.43 -11.81 -10.92
C VAL A 23 -11.34 -10.78 -11.24
N ALA A 24 -11.41 -10.12 -12.40
CA ALA A 24 -10.49 -9.05 -12.76
C ALA A 24 -10.61 -7.84 -11.80
N GLN A 25 -11.83 -7.43 -11.43
CA GLN A 25 -12.03 -6.34 -10.46
C GLN A 25 -11.52 -6.67 -9.05
N ILE A 26 -11.73 -7.90 -8.58
CA ILE A 26 -11.27 -8.34 -7.26
C ILE A 26 -9.73 -8.38 -7.23
N SER A 27 -9.09 -8.83 -8.32
CA SER A 27 -7.63 -8.92 -8.38
C SER A 27 -6.92 -7.57 -8.23
N ALA A 28 -7.45 -6.51 -8.85
CA ALA A 28 -6.88 -5.16 -8.74
C ALA A 28 -6.97 -4.60 -7.31
N THR A 29 -8.06 -4.92 -6.61
CA THR A 29 -8.32 -4.45 -5.25
C THR A 29 -7.38 -5.11 -4.25
N VAL A 30 -7.14 -6.42 -4.39
CA VAL A 30 -6.23 -7.18 -3.52
C VAL A 30 -4.79 -6.71 -3.68
N VAL A 31 -4.32 -6.49 -4.92
CA VAL A 31 -2.95 -5.98 -5.17
C VAL A 31 -2.77 -4.58 -4.57
N SER A 32 -3.78 -3.72 -4.71
CA SER A 32 -3.76 -2.36 -4.16
C SER A 32 -3.73 -2.37 -2.63
N ALA A 33 -4.50 -3.26 -1.99
CA ALA A 33 -4.51 -3.40 -0.54
C ALA A 33 -3.17 -3.91 0.00
N ILE A 34 -2.53 -4.86 -0.68
CA ILE A 34 -1.20 -5.37 -0.31
C ILE A 34 -0.17 -4.24 -0.42
N ALA A 35 -0.18 -3.48 -1.52
CA ALA A 35 0.74 -2.35 -1.70
C ALA A 35 0.58 -1.30 -0.57
N LEU A 36 -0.66 -0.94 -0.22
CA LEU A 36 -0.94 -0.02 0.88
C LEU A 36 -0.47 -0.57 2.24
N ALA A 37 -0.66 -1.87 2.48
CA ALA A 37 -0.18 -2.52 3.70
C ALA A 37 1.36 -2.51 3.77
N SER A 38 2.06 -2.80 2.66
CA SER A 38 3.52 -2.74 2.58
C SER A 38 4.05 -1.32 2.85
N ILE A 39 3.41 -0.29 2.28
CA ILE A 39 3.75 1.10 2.54
C ILE A 39 3.51 1.43 4.02
N ALA A 40 2.38 1.03 4.60
CA ALA A 40 2.08 1.29 6.01
C ALA A 40 3.11 0.64 6.96
N VAL A 41 3.50 -0.61 6.69
CA VAL A 41 4.55 -1.30 7.45
C VAL A 41 5.90 -0.59 7.29
N GLY A 42 6.27 -0.20 6.06
CA GLY A 42 7.49 0.57 5.80
C GLY A 42 7.49 1.92 6.52
N VAL A 43 6.37 2.64 6.50
CA VAL A 43 6.21 3.93 7.18
C VAL A 43 6.29 3.77 8.70
N CYS A 44 5.79 2.68 9.28
CA CYS A 44 5.95 2.39 10.71
C CYS A 44 7.41 2.17 11.09
N ALA A 45 8.15 1.40 10.30
CA ALA A 45 9.59 1.21 10.51
C ALA A 45 10.33 2.55 10.42
N LEU A 46 10.09 3.34 9.36
CA LEU A 46 10.68 4.68 9.20
C LEU A 46 10.31 5.63 10.35
N LYS A 47 9.08 5.56 10.87
CA LYS A 47 8.64 6.39 12.00
C LYS A 47 9.35 6.03 13.29
N GLN A 48 9.67 4.76 13.50
CA GLN A 48 10.41 4.29 14.67
C GLN A 48 11.87 4.75 14.60
N GLU A 49 12.51 4.58 13.44
CA GLU A 49 13.86 5.08 13.15
C GLU A 49 13.92 6.62 13.28
N SER A 50 12.91 7.35 12.79
CA SER A 50 12.83 8.82 12.90
C SER A 50 12.73 9.30 14.35
N LYS A 51 12.02 8.56 15.21
CA LYS A 51 11.93 8.90 16.64
C LYS A 51 13.26 8.70 17.35
N LEU A 52 13.96 7.61 17.06
CA LEU A 52 15.29 7.34 17.59
C LEU A 52 16.29 8.39 17.12
N PHE A 53 16.26 8.73 15.83
CA PHE A 53 17.11 9.75 15.24
C PHE A 53 16.86 11.13 15.85
N ASN A 54 15.60 11.56 15.94
CA ASN A 54 15.27 12.86 16.54
C ASN A 54 15.63 12.90 18.03
N GLY A 55 15.47 11.79 18.76
CA GLY A 55 15.92 11.68 20.15
C GLY A 55 17.43 11.84 20.28
N CYS A 56 18.22 11.17 19.42
CA CYS A 56 19.66 11.35 19.37
C CYS A 56 20.06 12.80 19.06
N VAL A 57 19.41 13.43 18.08
CA VAL A 57 19.72 14.83 17.72
C VAL A 57 19.41 15.76 18.89
N GLU A 58 18.28 15.59 19.55
CA GLU A 58 17.89 16.42 20.70
C GLU A 58 18.85 16.25 21.89
N GLU A 59 19.28 15.02 22.19
CA GLU A 59 20.27 14.73 23.23
C GLU A 59 21.63 15.35 22.92
N VAL A 60 22.13 15.18 21.69
CA VAL A 60 23.46 15.66 21.28
C VAL A 60 23.48 17.19 21.14
N VAL A 61 22.36 17.81 20.78
CA VAL A 61 22.20 19.28 20.85
C VAL A 61 22.18 19.75 22.30
N ALA A 62 21.51 19.03 23.21
CA ALA A 62 21.51 19.35 24.64
C ALA A 62 22.90 19.21 25.29
N GLU A 63 23.75 18.30 24.79
CA GLU A 63 25.18 18.20 25.15
C GLU A 63 26.04 19.37 24.62
N GLY A 64 25.45 20.28 23.84
CA GLY A 64 26.09 21.50 23.37
C GLY A 64 26.62 21.46 21.95
N LYS A 65 26.34 20.40 21.17
CA LYS A 65 26.67 20.40 19.73
C LYS A 65 25.69 21.25 18.94
N THR A 66 26.17 21.81 17.83
CA THR A 66 25.28 22.49 16.87
C THR A 66 24.36 21.49 16.17
N ASN A 67 23.18 21.93 15.70
CA ASN A 67 22.23 21.07 14.98
C ASN A 67 22.88 20.30 13.82
N ALA A 68 23.79 20.93 13.07
CA ALA A 68 24.50 20.29 11.95
C ALA A 68 25.45 19.17 12.42
N GLN A 69 26.12 19.37 13.56
CA GLN A 69 27.00 18.36 14.16
C GLN A 69 26.21 17.21 14.80
N ALA A 70 25.08 17.51 15.44
CA ALA A 70 24.19 16.50 16.01
C ALA A 70 23.61 15.59 14.92
N VAL A 71 23.09 16.17 13.83
CA VAL A 71 22.61 15.42 12.67
C VAL A 71 23.72 14.56 12.06
N ARG A 72 24.93 15.11 11.88
CA ARG A 72 26.08 14.36 11.35
C ARG A 72 26.46 13.19 12.27
N TYR A 73 26.49 13.42 13.58
CA TYR A 73 26.82 12.42 14.58
C TYR A 73 25.79 11.29 14.64
N CYS A 74 24.50 11.63 14.68
CA CYS A 74 23.42 10.65 14.70
C CYS A 74 23.26 9.88 13.37
N ASN A 75 23.87 10.35 12.28
CA ASN A 75 24.02 9.62 11.02
C ASN A 75 25.30 8.76 10.97
N GLY A 76 26.03 8.61 12.08
CA GLY A 76 27.26 7.82 12.17
C GLY A 76 28.52 8.54 11.73
N GLY A 77 28.47 9.86 11.53
CA GLY A 77 29.67 10.67 11.31
C GLY A 77 30.39 10.97 12.63
N ASN A 78 31.73 11.02 12.59
CA ASN A 78 32.52 11.60 13.70
C ASN A 78 32.33 13.12 13.78
#